data_AF-A0A662EIW1-F1
#
_entry.id   AF-A0A662EIW1-F1
#
_cell.length_a   1.000
_cell.length_b   1.000
_cell.length_c   1.000
_cell.angle_alpha   90.00
_cell.angle_beta   90.00
_cell.angle_gamma   90.00
#
_symmetry.space_group_name_H-M   'P 1'
#
loop_
_entity.id
_entity.type
_entity.pdbx_description
1 polymer ?
#
loop_
_entity_poly.entity_id
_entity_poly.type
_entity_poly.pdbx_seq_one_letter_code
_entity_poly.pdbx_strand_id
1 'polypeptide(L)'
;MAEAVRPLAPGQDIPEPVLRTLALIAYRGPILQSEVVRLRGQRAYSHVRELVERGFVRAEEEGPTKRLSVTKALLSYFGVETEEQLRSLLDPGTPQT
;
A
#
# COMPACT_ATOMS: atom_id res chain seq x y z
N MET A 1 -13.34 -0.52 -34.10
CA MET A 1 -12.44 0.57 -33.69
C MET A 1 -11.99 0.26 -32.28
N ALA A 2 -10.76 -0.24 -32.13
CA ALA A 2 -10.24 -0.63 -30.84
C ALA A 2 -9.81 0.65 -30.11
N GLU A 3 -10.62 1.07 -29.14
CA GLU A 3 -10.23 2.11 -28.18
C GLU A 3 -9.02 1.59 -27.43
N ALA A 4 -7.91 2.33 -27.50
CA ALA A 4 -6.67 1.96 -26.87
C ALA A 4 -6.87 1.90 -25.35
N VAL A 5 -7.14 0.71 -24.82
CA VAL A 5 -7.03 0.41 -23.40
C VAL A 5 -5.54 0.49 -23.08
N ARG A 6 -5.07 1.72 -22.81
CA ARG A 6 -3.80 1.91 -22.14
C ARG A 6 -3.96 1.19 -20.81
N PRO A 7 -3.14 0.19 -20.47
CA PRO A 7 -3.09 -0.27 -19.10
C PRO A 7 -2.68 0.96 -18.30
N LEU A 8 -3.60 1.50 -17.49
CA LEU A 8 -3.25 2.52 -16.52
C LEU A 8 -2.14 1.90 -15.67
N ALA A 9 -1.00 2.57 -15.58
CA ALA A 9 0.08 2.07 -14.76
C ALA A 9 -0.45 1.86 -13.33
N PRO A 10 -0.11 0.74 -12.66
CA PRO A 10 -0.58 0.48 -11.32
C PRO A 10 -0.21 1.65 -10.40
N GLY A 11 -1.22 2.19 -9.72
CA GLY A 11 -1.14 3.35 -8.83
C GLY A 11 -1.75 4.63 -9.40
N GLN A 12 -2.04 4.72 -10.71
CA GLN A 12 -2.65 5.94 -11.31
C GLN A 12 -4.08 6.21 -10.81
N ASP A 13 -4.83 5.17 -10.42
CA ASP A 13 -6.18 5.28 -9.86
C ASP A 13 -6.20 5.45 -8.32
N ILE A 14 -5.03 5.48 -7.69
CA ILE A 14 -4.88 5.65 -6.23
C ILE A 14 -4.48 7.09 -5.94
N PRO A 15 -5.23 7.84 -5.12
CA PRO A 15 -4.84 9.19 -4.74
C PRO A 15 -3.46 9.20 -4.06
N GLU A 16 -2.63 10.18 -4.41
CA GLU A 16 -1.25 10.28 -3.87
C GLU A 16 -1.18 10.23 -2.32
N PRO A 17 -2.08 10.89 -1.54
CA PRO A 17 -2.06 10.78 -0.09
C PRO A 17 -2.27 9.35 0.45
N VAL A 18 -3.09 8.56 -0.25
CA VAL A 18 -3.41 7.16 0.05
C VAL A 18 -2.23 6.28 -0.34
N LEU A 19 -1.65 6.51 -1.52
CA LEU A 19 -0.46 5.80 -1.99
C LEU A 19 0.73 5.97 -1.03
N ARG A 20 0.93 7.17 -0.48
CA ARG A 20 1.97 7.40 0.56
C ARG A 20 1.70 6.61 1.85
N THR A 21 0.45 6.45 2.25
CA THR A 21 0.10 5.61 3.41
C THR A 21 0.31 4.12 3.11
N LEU A 22 -0.04 3.68 1.90
CA LEU A 22 0.22 2.32 1.42
C LEU A 22 1.72 2.00 1.41
N ALA A 23 2.53 2.90 0.86
CA ALA A 23 3.98 2.77 0.83
C ALA A 23 4.58 2.63 2.24
N LEU A 24 4.09 3.41 3.21
CA LEU A 24 4.52 3.29 4.60
C LEU A 24 4.20 1.89 5.18
N ILE A 25 2.99 1.37 4.93
CA ILE A 25 2.57 0.04 5.39
C ILE A 25 3.38 -1.06 4.70
N ALA A 26 3.62 -0.95 3.39
CA ALA A 26 4.44 -1.91 2.64
C ALA A 26 5.90 -1.90 3.12
N TYR A 27 6.46 -0.74 3.43
CA TYR A 27 7.85 -0.61 3.85
C TYR A 27 8.09 -0.99 5.32
N ARG A 28 7.12 -0.75 6.22
CA ARG A 28 7.29 -1.07 7.66
C ARG A 28 6.47 -2.24 8.15
N GLY A 29 5.59 -2.77 7.32
CA GLY A 29 4.66 -3.83 7.67
C GLY A 29 5.39 -5.11 8.07
N PRO A 30 4.79 -5.91 8.99
CA PRO A 30 3.53 -5.65 9.69
C PRO A 30 3.62 -4.52 10.74
N ILE A 31 2.69 -3.55 10.72
CA ILE A 31 2.72 -2.34 11.58
C ILE A 31 1.36 -2.06 12.23
N LEU A 32 1.35 -1.48 13.43
CA LEU A 32 0.09 -1.09 14.08
C LEU A 32 -0.57 0.11 13.39
N GLN A 33 -1.89 0.08 13.27
CA GLN A 33 -2.67 1.20 12.74
C GLN A 33 -2.48 2.47 13.57
N SER A 34 -2.34 2.35 14.89
CA SER A 34 -2.00 3.48 15.78
C SER A 34 -0.66 4.13 15.42
N GLU A 35 0.34 3.35 15.01
CA GLU A 35 1.62 3.86 14.56
C GLU A 35 1.55 4.53 13.19
N VAL A 36 0.78 3.96 12.26
CA VAL A 36 0.51 4.61 10.96
C VAL A 36 -0.17 5.96 11.17
N VAL A 37 -1.15 6.04 12.07
CA VAL A 37 -1.84 7.28 12.44
C VAL A 37 -0.87 8.27 13.09
N ARG A 38 0.03 7.82 13.96
CA ARG A 38 1.09 8.66 14.55
C ARG A 38 1.99 9.27 13.49
N LEU A 39 2.34 8.53 12.43
CA LEU A 39 3.26 8.97 11.37
C LEU A 39 2.58 9.79 10.26
N ARG A 40 1.32 9.52 9.94
CA ARG A 40 0.58 10.13 8.81
C ARG A 40 -0.51 11.12 9.24
N GLY A 41 -0.82 11.20 10.53
CA GLY A 41 -1.90 12.00 11.10
C GLY A 41 -3.27 11.33 10.98
N GLN A 42 -4.32 12.05 11.42
CA GLN A 42 -5.69 11.50 11.52
C GLN A 42 -6.26 10.98 10.19
N ARG A 43 -5.88 11.56 9.05
CA ARG A 43 -6.31 11.10 7.72
C ARG A 43 -5.84 9.68 7.37
N ALA A 44 -4.90 9.12 8.13
CA ALA A 44 -4.50 7.73 8.00
C ALA A 44 -5.68 6.76 8.18
N TYR A 45 -6.65 7.06 9.05
CA TYR A 45 -7.81 6.19 9.25
C TYR A 45 -8.62 5.99 7.96
N SER A 46 -8.91 7.09 7.24
CA SER A 46 -9.63 7.02 5.97
C SER A 46 -8.79 6.33 4.89
N HIS A 47 -7.48 6.59 4.84
CA HIS A 47 -6.61 5.92 3.86
C HIS A 47 -6.54 4.41 4.12
N VAL A 48 -6.36 3.98 5.38
CA VAL A 48 -6.33 2.56 5.75
C VAL A 48 -7.65 1.89 5.40
N ARG A 49 -8.79 2.55 5.66
CA ARG A 49 -10.10 2.05 5.26
C ARG A 49 -10.18 1.82 3.74
N GLU A 50 -9.81 2.81 2.94
CA GLU A 50 -9.81 2.69 1.48
C GLU A 50 -8.88 1.56 1.00
N LEU A 51 -7.69 1.42 1.59
CA LEU A 51 -6.74 0.36 1.23
C LEU A 51 -7.23 -1.04 1.59
N VAL A 52 -7.99 -1.16 2.68
CA VAL A 52 -8.66 -2.41 3.07
C VAL A 52 -9.83 -2.71 2.13
N GLU A 53 -10.64 -1.71 1.78
CA GLU A 53 -11.76 -1.84 0.83
C GLU A 53 -11.28 -2.25 -0.57
N ARG A 54 -10.12 -1.72 -1.01
CA ARG A 54 -9.43 -2.14 -2.25
C ARG A 54 -8.77 -3.53 -2.15
N GLY A 55 -8.70 -4.10 -0.95
CA GLY A 55 -8.06 -5.40 -0.70
C GLY A 55 -6.54 -5.37 -0.72
N PHE A 56 -5.90 -4.19 -0.72
CA PHE A 56 -4.45 -4.02 -0.75
C PHE A 56 -3.79 -4.18 0.62
N VAL A 57 -4.54 -3.88 1.68
CA VAL A 57 -4.11 -4.03 3.07
C VAL A 57 -5.08 -4.93 3.81
N ARG A 58 -4.55 -5.84 4.62
CA ARG A 58 -5.31 -6.61 5.61
C ARG A 58 -5.15 -5.94 6.97
N ALA A 59 -6.25 -5.83 7.70
CA ALA A 59 -6.26 -5.32 9.06
C ALA A 59 -6.80 -6.40 10.01
N GLU A 60 -5.99 -6.79 10.99
CA GLU A 60 -6.33 -7.81 11.99
C GLU A 60 -6.38 -7.18 13.37
N GLU A 61 -7.30 -7.61 14.23
CA GLU A 61 -7.41 -7.06 15.58
C GLU A 61 -6.18 -7.43 16.42
N GLU A 62 -5.58 -6.43 17.05
CA GLU A 62 -4.46 -6.61 17.98
C GLU A 62 -4.66 -5.68 19.18
N GLY A 63 -5.30 -6.24 20.21
CA GLY A 63 -5.68 -5.49 21.41
C GLY A 63 -6.60 -4.31 21.08
N PRO A 64 -6.27 -3.06 21.49
CA PRO A 64 -7.10 -1.89 21.24
C PRO A 64 -6.93 -1.30 19.83
N THR A 65 -6.07 -1.88 18.98
CA THR A 65 -5.79 -1.38 17.64
C THR A 65 -5.80 -2.53 16.63
N LYS A 66 -5.34 -2.25 15.40
CA LYS A 66 -5.24 -3.26 14.33
C LYS A 66 -3.80 -3.40 13.88
N ARG A 67 -3.37 -4.62 13.60
CA ARG A 67 -2.14 -4.90 12.86
C ARG A 67 -2.45 -4.82 11.37
N LEU A 68 -1.65 -4.05 10.63
CA LEU A 68 -1.79 -3.82 9.20
C LEU A 68 -0.65 -4.51 8.45
N SER A 69 -1.02 -5.26 7.41
CA SER A 69 -0.09 -5.96 6.51
C SER A 69 -0.55 -5.82 5.07
N VAL A 70 0.39 -5.85 4.12
CA VAL A 70 0.04 -5.88 2.71
C VAL A 70 -0.54 -7.24 2.31
N THR A 71 -1.32 -7.29 1.24
CA THR A 71 -1.92 -8.52 0.74
C THR A 71 -1.27 -8.98 -0.57
N LYS A 72 -1.55 -10.22 -0.97
CA LYS A 72 -1.17 -10.73 -2.29
C LYS A 72 -1.82 -9.95 -3.44
N ALA A 73 -3.02 -9.41 -3.23
CA ALA A 73 -3.70 -8.62 -4.25
C ALA A 73 -2.92 -7.34 -4.58
N LEU A 74 -2.29 -6.72 -3.58
CA LEU A 74 -1.37 -5.61 -3.80
C LEU A 74 -0.17 -6.01 -4.67
N LEU A 75 0.45 -7.16 -4.36
CA LEU A 75 1.59 -7.67 -5.12
C LEU A 75 1.21 -7.90 -6.59
N SER A 76 0.10 -8.59 -6.83
CA SER A 76 -0.44 -8.80 -8.18
C SER A 76 -0.77 -7.50 -8.90
N TYR A 77 -1.32 -6.51 -8.19
CA TYR A 77 -1.64 -5.21 -8.77
C TYR A 77 -0.38 -4.46 -9.23
N PHE A 78 0.71 -4.50 -8.45
CA PHE A 78 2.00 -3.90 -8.83
C PHE A 78 2.87 -4.79 -9.72
N GLY A 79 2.43 -5.99 -10.08
CA GLY A 79 3.17 -6.92 -10.93
C GLY A 79 4.41 -7.52 -10.27
N VAL A 80 4.38 -7.68 -8.93
CA VAL A 80 5.47 -8.28 -8.14
C VAL A 80 5.01 -9.57 -7.48
N GLU A 81 5.95 -10.44 -7.14
CA GLU A 81 5.71 -11.74 -6.53
C GLU A 81 5.97 -11.73 -5.02
N THR A 82 6.89 -10.85 -4.56
CA THR A 82 7.28 -10.78 -3.14
C THR A 82 7.19 -9.37 -2.57
N GLU A 83 7.10 -9.28 -1.25
CA GLU A 83 7.11 -8.00 -0.53
C GLU A 83 8.46 -7.29 -0.66
N GLU A 84 9.56 -8.01 -0.82
CA GLU A 84 10.89 -7.45 -1.07
C GLU A 84 10.94 -6.72 -2.42
N GLN A 85 10.37 -7.33 -3.47
CA GLN A 85 10.24 -6.69 -4.78
C GLN A 85 9.35 -5.44 -4.69
N LEU A 86 8.23 -5.52 -3.98
CA LEU A 86 7.38 -4.35 -3.72
C LEU A 86 8.16 -3.23 -3.01
N ARG A 87 8.97 -3.55 -1.99
CA ARG A 87 9.79 -2.58 -1.27
C ARG A 87 10.85 -1.94 -2.18
N SER A 88 11.45 -2.72 -3.08
CA SER A 88 12.41 -2.20 -4.06
C SER A 88 11.77 -1.20 -5.03
N LEU A 89 10.48 -1.32 -5.35
CA LEU A 89 9.76 -0.35 -6.17
C LEU A 89 9.48 0.97 -5.42
N LEU A 90 9.44 0.93 -4.09
CA LEU A 90 9.14 2.08 -3.24
C LEU A 90 10.39 2.86 -2.83
N ASP A 91 11.58 2.29 -3.03
CA ASP A 91 12.84 2.91 -2.66
C ASP A 91 13.42 3.73 -3.83
N PRO A 92 13.44 5.07 -3.77
CA PRO A 92 14.02 5.89 -4.83
C PRO A 92 15.55 5.82 -4.90
N GLY A 93 16.20 5.02 -4.04
CA GLY A 93 17.65 4.95 -3.87
C GLY A 93 18.31 3.65 -4.31
N THR A 94 17.63 2.72 -4.99
CA THR A 94 18.33 1.55 -5.54
C THR A 94 19.17 1.98 -6.76
N PRO A 95 20.51 1.87 -6.73
CA PRO A 95 21.26 1.88 -7.97
C PRO A 95 20.80 0.66 -8.77
N GLN A 96 20.04 0.91 -9.84
CA GLN A 96 19.96 -0.06 -10.94
C GLN A 96 21.39 -0.24 -11.41
N THR A 97 21.98 -1.39 -11.09
CA THR A 97 23.31 -1.78 -11.54
C THR A 97 23.32 -1.92 -13.05
#